data_AF-A0A0B6ZD49-F1
#
_entry.id   AF-A0A0B6ZD49-F1
#
_cell.length_a   1.000
_cell.length_b   1.000
_cell.length_c   1.000
_cell.angle_alpha   90.00
_cell.angle_beta   90.00
_cell.angle_gamma   90.00
#
_symmetry.space_group_name_H-M   'P 1'
#
loop_
_entity.id
_entity.type
_entity.pdbx_description
1 polymer ?
#
loop_
_entity_poly.entity_id
_entity_poly.type
_entity_poly.pdbx_seq_one_letter_code
_entity_poly.pdbx_strand_id
1 'polypeptide(L)'
;LYVIGHVKTGRLEECHTDPILDVIPQWQKLVKHMKIKAFVELTLASTVSEGFQHLVRISGLGGMKINTACFGFFDESIPADSLLKIRVKKKRFFGSVEHGIVSDIESSFESPRMDTNKHLSAEEYVKIIQDTLKLQKNLLLCRNFQLLNKETIFKSPFKSYIDVWPVNFFHPETASFFDNTCLFMLQLACILTMQNRWKSHAELRVFLCVKKITENTKAKEKKL
;
A
#
# COMPACT_ATOMS: atom_id res chain seq x y z
N LEU A 1 -11.58 -6.73 0.90
CA LEU A 1 -11.95 -5.90 -0.26
C LEU A 1 -10.83 -4.88 -0.44
N TYR A 2 -10.25 -4.78 -1.63
CA TYR A 2 -9.23 -3.76 -1.92
C TYR A 2 -9.77 -2.76 -2.92
N VAL A 3 -9.39 -1.50 -2.74
CA VAL A 3 -9.68 -0.41 -3.67
C VAL A 3 -8.33 0.22 -4.02
N ILE A 4 -8.06 0.38 -5.31
CA ILE A 4 -6.93 1.14 -5.82
C ILE A 4 -7.48 2.49 -6.25
N GLY A 5 -7.16 3.51 -5.45
CA GLY A 5 -7.54 4.89 -5.67
C GLY A 5 -6.47 5.64 -6.46
N HIS A 6 -6.86 6.44 -7.44
CA HIS A 6 -5.97 7.39 -8.10
C HIS A 6 -6.68 8.74 -8.30
N VAL A 7 -5.95 9.83 -8.02
CA VAL A 7 -6.41 11.19 -8.20
C VAL A 7 -5.65 11.81 -9.37
N LYS A 8 -6.34 12.21 -10.43
CA LYS A 8 -5.77 13.09 -11.45
C LYS A 8 -6.05 14.53 -10.99
N THR A 9 -5.02 15.36 -10.95
CA THR A 9 -5.17 16.77 -10.62
C THR A 9 -5.61 17.56 -11.85
N GLY A 10 -6.65 18.37 -11.73
CA GLY A 10 -7.15 19.19 -12.82
C GLY A 10 -8.59 19.63 -12.60
N ARG A 11 -9.12 20.39 -13.56
CA ARG A 11 -10.50 20.87 -13.56
C ARG A 11 -11.22 20.36 -14.79
N LEU A 12 -12.43 19.85 -14.60
CA LEU A 12 -13.21 19.31 -15.71
C LEU A 12 -13.58 20.41 -16.73
N GLU A 13 -13.79 21.64 -16.27
CA GLU A 13 -14.12 22.78 -17.14
C GLU A 13 -13.02 23.11 -18.16
N GLU A 14 -11.76 22.78 -17.85
CA GLU A 14 -10.60 23.04 -18.70
C GLU A 14 -10.35 21.91 -19.72
N CYS A 15 -11.06 20.79 -19.58
CA CYS A 15 -10.88 19.59 -20.39
C CYS A 15 -11.98 19.49 -21.46
N HIS A 16 -11.61 19.13 -22.69
CA HIS A 16 -12.60 18.88 -23.75
C HIS A 16 -13.43 17.60 -23.49
N THR A 17 -12.79 16.60 -22.88
CA THR A 17 -13.38 15.31 -22.48
C THR A 17 -12.86 14.93 -21.09
N ASP A 18 -13.57 14.07 -20.38
CA ASP A 18 -13.14 13.60 -19.06
C ASP A 18 -11.81 12.81 -19.18
N PRO A 19 -10.68 13.33 -18.63
CA PRO A 19 -9.39 12.69 -18.73
C PRO A 19 -9.33 11.36 -17.97
N ILE A 20 -10.25 11.10 -17.05
CA ILE A 20 -10.30 9.86 -16.28
C ILE A 20 -10.66 8.67 -17.18
N LEU A 21 -11.46 8.89 -18.23
CA LEU A 21 -11.89 7.84 -19.16
C LEU A 21 -10.71 7.17 -19.89
N ASP A 22 -9.65 7.92 -20.17
CA ASP A 22 -8.45 7.42 -20.85
C ASP A 22 -7.57 6.58 -19.91
N VAL A 23 -7.58 6.90 -18.62
CA VAL A 23 -6.67 6.33 -17.61
C VAL A 23 -7.29 5.09 -16.93
N ILE A 24 -8.62 5.04 -16.75
CA ILE A 24 -9.33 3.90 -16.13
C ILE A 24 -8.92 2.54 -16.74
N PRO A 25 -8.93 2.34 -18.08
CA PRO A 25 -8.60 1.05 -18.68
C PRO A 25 -7.19 0.56 -18.35
N GLN A 26 -6.24 1.49 -18.17
CA GLN A 26 -4.85 1.18 -17.85
C GLN A 26 -4.73 0.60 -16.44
N TRP A 27 -5.40 1.22 -15.45
CA TRP A 27 -5.49 0.70 -14.08
C TRP A 27 -6.20 -0.65 -14.01
N GLN A 28 -7.30 -0.83 -14.74
CA GLN A 28 -8.00 -2.11 -14.82
C GLN A 28 -7.10 -3.21 -15.41
N LYS A 29 -6.31 -2.89 -16.44
CA LYS A 29 -5.32 -3.80 -17.04
C LYS A 29 -4.26 -4.19 -16.01
N LEU A 30 -3.75 -3.25 -15.21
CA LEU A 30 -2.79 -3.51 -14.13
C LEU A 30 -3.37 -4.46 -13.07
N VAL A 31 -4.57 -4.19 -12.56
CA VAL A 31 -5.25 -5.04 -11.57
C VAL A 31 -5.43 -6.47 -12.06
N LYS A 32 -5.90 -6.62 -13.30
CA LYS A 32 -6.07 -7.94 -13.94
C LYS A 32 -4.72 -8.67 -14.08
N HIS A 33 -3.66 -7.95 -14.42
CA HIS A 33 -2.32 -8.52 -14.55
C HIS A 33 -1.75 -8.99 -13.20
N MET A 34 -1.89 -8.16 -12.16
CA MET A 34 -1.46 -8.46 -10.79
C MET A 34 -2.26 -9.59 -10.14
N LYS A 35 -3.37 -10.02 -10.78
CA LYS A 35 -4.28 -11.06 -10.28
C LYS A 35 -4.79 -10.76 -8.86
N ILE A 36 -4.99 -9.48 -8.56
CA ILE A 36 -5.53 -9.03 -7.28
C ILE A 36 -7.02 -8.75 -7.43
N LYS A 37 -7.80 -9.12 -6.41
CA LYS A 37 -9.23 -8.79 -6.33
C LYS A 37 -9.39 -7.38 -5.75
N ALA A 38 -9.26 -6.38 -6.62
CA ALA A 38 -9.37 -4.97 -6.26
C ALA A 38 -10.33 -4.23 -7.21
N PHE A 39 -11.01 -3.21 -6.68
CA PHE A 39 -11.77 -2.23 -7.46
C PHE A 39 -10.87 -1.05 -7.78
N VAL A 40 -11.05 -0.48 -8.97
CA VAL A 40 -10.29 0.68 -9.44
C VAL A 40 -11.22 1.88 -9.36
N GLU A 41 -10.83 2.88 -8.57
CA GLU A 41 -11.62 4.10 -8.30
C GLU A 41 -10.75 5.31 -8.63
N LEU A 42 -11.18 6.10 -9.60
CA LEU A 42 -10.46 7.28 -10.07
C LEU A 42 -11.30 8.52 -9.85
N THR A 43 -10.64 9.64 -9.54
CA THR A 43 -11.31 10.93 -9.42
C THR A 43 -10.45 12.05 -10.02
N LEU A 44 -11.12 13.05 -10.57
CA LEU A 44 -10.53 14.32 -10.99
C LEU A 44 -10.81 15.35 -9.89
N ALA A 45 -9.77 16.01 -9.38
CA ALA A 45 -9.90 17.02 -8.34
C ALA A 45 -8.85 18.12 -8.48
N SER A 46 -9.07 19.28 -7.86
CA SER A 46 -8.11 20.40 -7.93
C SER A 46 -6.81 20.08 -7.18
N THR A 47 -6.90 19.27 -6.12
CA THR A 47 -5.77 18.84 -5.29
C THR A 47 -5.86 17.35 -5.00
N VAL A 48 -4.72 16.69 -4.75
CA VAL A 48 -4.67 15.29 -4.34
C VAL A 48 -5.39 15.09 -3.01
N SER A 49 -5.27 16.04 -2.08
CA SER A 49 -5.98 15.98 -0.79
C SER A 49 -7.50 15.98 -0.95
N GLU A 50 -8.05 16.86 -1.79
CA GLU A 50 -9.49 16.89 -2.07
C GLU A 50 -9.96 15.59 -2.73
N GLY A 51 -9.25 15.14 -3.77
CA GLY A 51 -9.56 13.87 -4.44
C GLY A 51 -9.48 12.68 -3.50
N PHE A 52 -8.50 12.64 -2.61
CA PHE A 52 -8.39 11.60 -1.57
C PHE A 52 -9.62 11.58 -0.66
N GLN A 53 -10.08 12.75 -0.20
CA GLN A 53 -11.28 12.84 0.62
C GLN A 53 -12.53 12.34 -0.12
N HIS A 54 -12.66 12.63 -1.42
CA HIS A 54 -13.74 12.10 -2.25
C HIS A 54 -13.69 10.58 -2.33
N LEU A 55 -12.52 10.01 -2.65
CA LEU A 55 -12.32 8.56 -2.74
C LEU A 55 -12.69 7.87 -1.42
N VAL A 56 -12.19 8.35 -0.28
CA VAL A 56 -12.47 7.70 1.01
C VAL A 56 -13.95 7.72 1.40
N ARG A 57 -14.68 8.80 1.07
CA ARG A 57 -16.11 8.94 1.40
C ARG A 57 -17.01 8.14 0.45
N ILE A 58 -16.72 8.20 -0.84
CA ILE A 58 -17.60 7.74 -1.89
C ILE A 58 -17.29 6.29 -2.26
N SER A 59 -16.02 5.94 -2.40
CA SER A 59 -15.61 4.60 -2.82
C SER A 59 -16.04 3.52 -1.82
N GLY A 60 -16.26 2.33 -2.37
CA GLY A 60 -16.85 1.21 -1.66
C GLY A 60 -17.93 0.53 -2.50
N LEU A 61 -18.37 -0.65 -2.08
CA LEU A 61 -19.41 -1.39 -2.77
C LEU A 61 -20.57 -1.64 -1.81
N GLY A 62 -21.71 -1.00 -2.07
CA GLY A 62 -22.88 -1.06 -1.18
C GLY A 62 -22.54 -0.57 0.23
N GLY A 63 -22.73 -1.43 1.23
CA GLY A 63 -22.40 -1.13 2.64
C GLY A 63 -20.91 -1.23 2.99
N MET A 64 -20.05 -1.72 2.09
CA MET A 64 -18.62 -1.89 2.36
C MET A 64 -17.86 -0.59 2.11
N LYS A 65 -17.39 0.05 3.18
CA LYS A 65 -16.61 1.30 3.12
C LYS A 65 -15.13 1.08 3.41
N ILE A 66 -14.29 1.98 2.88
CA ILE A 66 -12.86 2.00 3.17
C ILE A 66 -12.65 2.26 4.67
N ASN A 67 -11.81 1.44 5.30
CA ASN A 67 -11.44 1.56 6.71
C ASN A 67 -9.94 1.81 6.92
N THR A 68 -9.09 1.40 5.98
CA THR A 68 -7.64 1.56 6.07
C THR A 68 -7.11 2.17 4.78
N ALA A 69 -6.39 3.29 4.89
CA ALA A 69 -5.67 3.91 3.79
C ALA A 69 -4.19 3.52 3.85
N CYS A 70 -3.64 3.11 2.71
CA CYS A 70 -2.23 2.76 2.56
C CYS A 70 -1.56 3.74 1.59
N PHE A 71 -0.48 4.39 2.00
CA PHE A 71 0.30 5.28 1.15
C PHE A 71 1.75 4.82 1.05
N GLY A 72 2.39 5.12 -0.08
CA GLY A 72 3.85 5.08 -0.16
C GLY A 72 4.45 6.12 0.79
N PHE A 73 5.62 5.81 1.34
CA PHE A 73 6.37 6.76 2.16
C PHE A 73 6.91 7.90 1.28
N PHE A 74 6.71 9.13 1.73
CA PHE A 74 7.23 10.31 1.04
C PHE A 74 8.73 10.46 1.29
N ASP A 75 9.53 10.15 0.26
CA ASP A 75 10.98 10.28 0.27
C ASP A 75 11.52 10.92 -1.03
N GLU A 76 12.83 11.11 -1.08
CA GLU A 76 13.57 11.62 -2.23
C GLU A 76 14.05 10.52 -3.19
N SER A 77 13.78 9.25 -2.88
CA SER A 77 14.27 8.14 -3.71
C SER A 77 13.54 8.10 -5.05
N ILE A 78 14.24 7.83 -6.15
CA ILE A 78 13.55 7.61 -7.44
C ILE A 78 12.76 6.30 -7.32
N PRO A 79 11.45 6.27 -7.64
CA PRO A 79 10.66 5.05 -7.56
C PRO A 79 11.26 3.99 -8.48
N ALA A 80 11.66 2.85 -7.90
CA ALA A 80 12.04 1.68 -8.67
C ALA A 80 10.79 0.81 -8.89
N ASP A 81 10.21 0.83 -10.08
CA ASP A 81 9.05 0.01 -10.37
C ASP A 81 9.46 -1.43 -10.71
N SER A 82 9.19 -2.34 -9.77
CA SER A 82 9.34 -3.79 -9.99
C SER A 82 8.04 -4.46 -10.45
N LEU A 83 6.91 -3.77 -10.37
CA LEU A 83 5.57 -4.26 -10.73
C LEU A 83 5.34 -4.16 -12.25
N LEU A 84 6.00 -3.19 -12.91
CA LEU A 84 5.86 -2.90 -14.33
C LEU A 84 6.88 -3.64 -15.23
N LYS A 85 7.81 -4.40 -14.66
CA LYS A 85 8.74 -5.29 -15.42
C LYS A 85 8.00 -6.47 -16.04
N ILE A 86 7.19 -6.17 -17.05
CA ILE A 86 6.21 -7.06 -17.64
C ILE A 86 6.79 -7.73 -18.87
N ARG A 87 6.98 -9.06 -18.80
CA ARG A 87 7.15 -9.93 -19.97
C ARG A 87 5.88 -10.75 -20.18
N VAL A 88 4.84 -10.17 -20.81
CA VAL A 88 3.65 -10.95 -21.20
C VAL A 88 4.00 -11.82 -22.41
N LYS A 89 4.16 -13.13 -22.20
CA LYS A 89 4.12 -14.11 -23.30
C LYS A 89 2.67 -14.35 -23.70
N LYS A 90 2.20 -13.76 -24.81
CA LYS A 90 0.96 -14.21 -25.45
C LYS A 90 1.22 -15.59 -26.09
N LYS A 91 0.57 -16.64 -25.60
CA LYS A 91 0.41 -17.88 -26.39
C LYS A 91 -0.71 -17.65 -27.41
N ARG A 92 -0.37 -17.55 -28.69
CA ARG A 92 -1.35 -17.78 -29.76
C ARG A 92 -1.42 -19.29 -30.03
N PHE A 93 -2.64 -19.80 -30.13
CA PHE A 93 -2.90 -21.08 -30.77
C PHE A 93 -2.53 -20.93 -32.25
N PHE A 94 -1.86 -21.96 -32.80
CA PHE A 94 -1.24 -22.06 -34.14
C PHE A 94 0.18 -21.48 -34.31
N GLY A 95 1.16 -22.37 -34.18
CA GLY A 95 2.10 -22.72 -35.26
C GLY A 95 3.24 -21.78 -35.66
N SER A 96 3.29 -20.53 -35.23
CA SER A 96 4.29 -19.57 -35.74
C SER A 96 5.15 -19.00 -34.62
N VAL A 97 6.46 -19.26 -34.69
CA VAL A 97 7.47 -18.68 -33.80
C VAL A 97 7.78 -17.27 -34.30
N GLU A 98 7.05 -16.28 -33.80
CA GLU A 98 7.42 -14.87 -33.93
C GLU A 98 7.41 -14.18 -32.56
N HIS A 99 8.40 -13.33 -32.35
CA HIS A 99 8.68 -12.63 -31.10
C HIS A 99 7.43 -11.92 -30.55
N GLY A 100 6.98 -12.35 -29.37
CA GLY A 100 5.78 -11.82 -28.74
C GLY A 100 5.86 -10.30 -28.54
N ILE A 101 4.89 -9.58 -29.09
CA ILE A 101 4.73 -8.12 -28.91
C ILE A 101 4.59 -7.84 -27.40
N VAL A 102 5.63 -7.24 -26.83
CA VAL A 102 5.67 -6.78 -25.44
C VAL A 102 4.74 -5.56 -25.36
N SER A 103 3.55 -5.71 -24.78
CA SER A 103 2.75 -4.53 -24.44
C SER A 103 3.32 -3.96 -23.15
N ASP A 104 4.12 -2.91 -23.26
CA ASP A 104 4.77 -2.30 -22.12
C ASP A 104 3.76 -1.47 -21.33
N ILE A 105 3.22 -2.05 -20.26
CA ILE A 105 2.30 -1.31 -19.37
C ILE A 105 3.05 -0.17 -18.68
N GLU A 106 4.38 -0.27 -18.58
CA GLU A 106 5.25 0.78 -18.04
C GLU A 106 5.03 2.12 -18.77
N SER A 107 4.93 2.08 -20.10
CA SER A 107 4.63 3.27 -20.93
C SER A 107 3.25 3.88 -20.70
N SER A 108 2.32 3.16 -20.07
CA SER A 108 0.95 3.63 -19.84
C SER A 108 0.83 4.50 -18.60
N PHE A 109 1.79 4.43 -17.67
CA PHE A 109 1.74 5.20 -16.42
C PHE A 109 2.84 6.25 -16.40
N GLU A 110 2.45 7.49 -16.11
CA GLU A 110 3.40 8.55 -15.81
C GLU A 110 4.19 8.16 -14.54
N SER A 111 5.52 8.29 -14.57
CA SER A 111 6.32 8.05 -13.36
C SER A 111 5.88 9.05 -12.28
N PRO A 112 5.60 8.60 -11.04
CA PRO A 112 5.21 9.48 -9.95
C PRO A 112 6.25 10.56 -9.60
N ARG A 113 7.50 10.38 -10.05
CA ARG A 113 8.61 11.31 -9.88
C ARG A 113 9.43 11.29 -11.18
N MET A 114 9.29 12.32 -12.00
CA MET A 114 10.16 12.59 -13.15
C MET A 114 11.08 13.72 -12.76
N ASP A 115 12.38 13.44 -12.65
CA ASP A 115 13.46 14.43 -12.53
C ASP A 115 13.25 15.47 -11.41
N THR A 116 13.47 15.07 -10.15
CA THR A 116 13.39 15.87 -8.90
C THR A 116 12.04 16.53 -8.55
N ASN A 117 11.15 16.74 -9.53
CA ASN A 117 9.84 17.34 -9.31
C ASN A 117 8.82 16.28 -8.89
N LYS A 118 8.29 16.44 -7.68
CA LYS A 118 7.23 15.58 -7.13
C LYS A 118 5.87 16.15 -7.52
N HIS A 119 4.97 15.30 -8.01
CA HIS A 119 3.57 15.68 -8.25
C HIS A 119 2.82 16.04 -6.95
N LEU A 120 3.31 15.58 -5.80
CA LEU A 120 2.75 15.82 -4.48
C LEU A 120 3.78 16.58 -3.63
N SER A 121 3.38 17.70 -3.00
CA SER A 121 4.26 18.41 -2.07
C SER A 121 4.33 17.70 -0.70
N ALA A 122 5.32 18.07 0.12
CA ALA A 122 5.44 17.53 1.48
C ALA A 122 4.23 17.95 2.35
N GLU A 123 3.77 19.18 2.20
CA GLU A 123 2.61 19.72 2.91
C GLU A 123 1.35 18.97 2.52
N GLU A 124 1.16 18.69 1.24
CA GLU A 124 -0.01 17.94 0.76
C GLU A 124 0.03 16.48 1.20
N TYR A 125 1.21 15.86 1.23
CA TYR A 125 1.40 14.52 1.80
C TYR A 125 1.03 14.45 3.29
N VAL A 126 1.46 15.43 4.09
CA VAL A 126 1.06 15.51 5.50
C VAL A 126 -0.43 15.78 5.63
N LYS A 127 -1.02 16.58 4.72
CA LYS A 127 -2.45 16.87 4.69
C LYS A 127 -3.28 15.61 4.44
N ILE A 128 -2.91 14.74 3.50
CA ILE A 128 -3.64 13.47 3.29
C ILE A 128 -3.55 12.52 4.50
N ILE A 129 -2.41 12.52 5.21
CA ILE A 129 -2.26 11.79 6.47
C ILE A 129 -3.22 12.35 7.52
N GLN A 130 -3.25 13.68 7.68
CA GLN A 130 -4.14 14.34 8.63
C GLN A 130 -5.62 14.09 8.28
N ASP A 131 -5.97 14.18 7.00
CA ASP A 131 -7.33 13.92 6.51
C ASP A 131 -7.73 12.47 6.78
N THR A 132 -6.84 11.50 6.59
CA THR A 132 -7.08 10.08 6.92
C THR A 132 -7.50 9.92 8.39
N LEU A 133 -6.77 10.55 9.31
CA LEU A 133 -7.05 10.49 10.74
C LEU A 133 -8.35 11.23 11.10
N LYS A 134 -8.60 12.40 10.52
CA LYS A 134 -9.85 13.17 10.70
C LYS A 134 -11.07 12.41 10.19
N LEU A 135 -10.91 11.65 9.11
CA LEU A 135 -11.94 10.75 8.56
C LEU A 135 -12.06 9.43 9.34
N GLN A 136 -11.38 9.31 10.49
CA GLN A 136 -11.39 8.15 11.38
C GLN A 136 -11.05 6.84 10.66
N LYS A 137 -10.04 6.90 9.78
CA LYS A 137 -9.51 5.72 9.07
C LYS A 137 -8.18 5.30 9.66
N ASN A 138 -7.89 4.00 9.59
CA ASN A 138 -6.57 3.48 9.87
C ASN A 138 -5.59 3.92 8.78
N LEU A 139 -4.35 4.19 9.16
CA LEU A 139 -3.30 4.66 8.27
C LEU A 139 -2.14 3.67 8.24
N LEU A 140 -1.67 3.33 7.04
CA LEU A 140 -0.44 2.57 6.82
C LEU A 140 0.48 3.34 5.89
N LEU A 141 1.71 3.59 6.35
CA LEU A 141 2.76 4.20 5.53
C LEU A 141 3.77 3.11 5.13
N CYS A 142 3.86 2.85 3.84
CA CYS A 142 4.63 1.77 3.25
C CYS A 142 5.97 2.31 2.72
N ARG A 143 7.07 1.88 3.32
CA ARG A 143 8.43 2.29 2.93
C ARG A 143 9.23 1.10 2.39
N ASN A 144 10.07 1.35 1.38
CA ASN A 144 11.05 0.39 0.87
C ASN A 144 10.50 -0.94 0.32
N PHE A 145 9.26 -0.95 -0.17
CA PHE A 145 8.66 -2.17 -0.73
C PHE A 145 9.40 -2.71 -1.96
N GLN A 146 10.12 -1.85 -2.69
CA GLN A 146 10.98 -2.23 -3.81
C GLN A 146 12.14 -3.16 -3.40
N LEU A 147 12.54 -3.13 -2.12
CA LEU A 147 13.59 -4.02 -1.60
C LEU A 147 13.04 -5.40 -1.22
N LEU A 148 11.71 -5.57 -1.16
CA LEU A 148 11.08 -6.81 -0.72
C LEU A 148 11.09 -7.86 -1.84
N ASN A 149 12.13 -8.70 -1.87
CA ASN A 149 12.20 -9.83 -2.78
C ASN A 149 11.61 -11.11 -2.14
N LYS A 150 10.33 -11.37 -2.44
CA LYS A 150 9.62 -12.56 -1.96
C LYS A 150 10.24 -13.87 -2.44
N GLU A 151 10.81 -13.92 -3.64
CA GLU A 151 11.41 -15.15 -4.15
C GLU A 151 12.66 -15.53 -3.36
N THR A 152 13.51 -14.55 -3.05
CA THR A 152 14.70 -14.78 -2.23
C THR A 152 14.31 -15.28 -0.85
N ILE A 153 13.29 -14.68 -0.22
CA ILE A 153 12.80 -15.10 1.10
C ILE A 153 12.28 -16.54 1.07
N PHE A 154 11.45 -16.89 0.07
CA PHE A 154 10.82 -18.20 0.00
C PHE A 154 11.72 -19.32 -0.54
N LYS A 155 12.85 -18.99 -1.17
CA LYS A 155 13.88 -19.96 -1.61
C LYS A 155 15.01 -20.12 -0.59
N SER A 156 15.13 -19.20 0.38
CA SER A 156 16.16 -19.23 1.40
C SER A 156 16.02 -20.47 2.30
N PRO A 157 17.14 -21.17 2.62
CA PRO A 157 17.13 -22.25 3.62
C PRO A 157 17.00 -21.70 5.06
N PHE A 158 17.34 -20.43 5.28
CA PHE A 158 17.21 -19.76 6.57
C PHE A 158 15.88 -19.00 6.67
N LYS A 159 15.28 -19.02 7.86
CA LYS A 159 14.11 -18.20 8.16
C LYS A 159 14.47 -16.72 8.19
N SER A 160 13.61 -15.90 7.62
CA SER A 160 13.61 -14.45 7.81
C SER A 160 12.81 -14.08 9.06
N TYR A 161 12.84 -12.80 9.44
CA TYR A 161 12.09 -12.33 10.62
C TYR A 161 11.07 -11.26 10.23
N ILE A 162 9.92 -11.30 10.91
CA ILE A 162 8.93 -10.23 10.91
C ILE A 162 9.00 -9.60 12.30
N ASP A 163 9.51 -8.38 12.38
CA ASP A 163 9.70 -7.68 13.65
C ASP A 163 8.59 -6.66 13.87
N VAL A 164 7.91 -6.76 15.00
CA VAL A 164 6.82 -5.86 15.37
C VAL A 164 7.19 -5.09 16.62
N TRP A 165 7.06 -3.77 16.55
CA TRP A 165 7.31 -2.85 17.65
C TRP A 165 5.98 -2.20 18.04
N PRO A 166 5.16 -2.85 18.89
CA PRO A 166 3.86 -2.32 19.27
C PRO A 166 4.03 -1.09 20.18
N VAL A 167 4.12 0.08 19.55
CA VAL A 167 4.29 1.38 20.20
C VAL A 167 3.28 2.36 19.63
N ASN A 168 2.57 3.06 20.50
CA ASN A 168 1.82 4.25 20.13
C ASN A 168 2.72 5.48 20.30
N PHE A 169 3.10 6.11 19.18
CA PHE A 169 3.96 7.29 19.18
C PHE A 169 3.28 8.54 19.74
N PHE A 170 1.94 8.63 19.66
CA PHE A 170 1.18 9.76 20.19
C PHE A 170 0.93 9.65 21.70
N HIS A 171 0.92 8.41 22.20
CA HIS A 171 0.66 8.10 23.61
C HIS A 171 1.68 7.07 24.12
N PRO A 172 2.98 7.42 24.23
CA PRO A 172 4.01 6.47 24.65
C PRO A 172 3.78 5.89 26.07
N GLU A 173 2.96 6.54 26.88
CA GLU A 173 2.50 6.06 28.19
C GLU A 173 1.58 4.84 28.10
N THR A 174 0.78 4.68 27.03
CA THR A 174 -0.12 3.53 26.86
C THR A 174 0.61 2.26 26.48
N ALA A 175 1.92 2.34 26.24
CA ALA A 175 2.78 1.19 26.02
C ALA A 175 2.59 0.11 27.11
N SER A 176 2.19 0.48 28.34
CA SER A 176 1.90 -0.44 29.44
C SER A 176 0.67 -1.34 29.26
N PHE A 177 -0.31 -1.01 28.40
CA PHE A 177 -1.60 -1.72 28.35
C PHE A 177 -2.03 -2.22 26.95
N PHE A 178 -1.18 -2.11 25.92
CA PHE A 178 -1.53 -2.43 24.52
C PHE A 178 -2.84 -1.76 24.08
N ASP A 179 -2.75 -0.49 23.70
CA ASP A 179 -3.90 0.21 23.13
C ASP A 179 -4.30 -0.30 21.74
N ASN A 180 -5.34 0.31 21.16
CA ASN A 180 -5.86 -0.06 19.85
C ASN A 180 -4.79 0.00 18.74
N THR A 181 -3.84 0.93 18.81
CA THR A 181 -2.74 1.03 17.84
C THR A 181 -1.81 -0.17 17.93
N CYS A 182 -1.45 -0.57 19.15
CA CYS A 182 -0.67 -1.78 19.39
C CYS A 182 -1.38 -3.05 18.93
N LEU A 183 -2.66 -3.21 19.29
CA LEU A 183 -3.46 -4.37 18.90
C LEU A 183 -3.64 -4.45 17.38
N PHE A 184 -3.82 -3.31 16.69
CA PHE A 184 -3.89 -3.25 15.24
C PHE A 184 -2.59 -3.71 14.57
N MET A 185 -1.42 -3.28 15.07
CA MET A 185 -0.13 -3.75 14.57
C MET A 185 0.07 -5.27 14.76
N LEU A 186 -0.27 -5.79 15.95
CA LEU A 186 -0.19 -7.22 16.24
C LEU A 186 -1.15 -8.03 15.36
N GLN A 187 -2.36 -7.51 15.12
CA GLN A 187 -3.32 -8.13 14.22
C GLN A 187 -2.78 -8.22 12.78
N LEU A 188 -2.17 -7.14 12.25
CA LEU A 188 -1.58 -7.16 10.91
C LEU A 188 -0.43 -8.16 10.81
N ALA A 189 0.42 -8.23 11.83
CA ALA A 189 1.51 -9.19 11.88
C ALA A 189 1.00 -10.63 11.92
N CYS A 190 -0.05 -10.89 12.68
CA CYS A 190 -0.74 -12.19 12.74
C CYS A 190 -1.33 -12.56 11.37
N ILE A 191 -2.03 -11.64 10.69
CA ILE A 191 -2.57 -11.88 9.35
C ILE A 191 -1.46 -12.23 8.35
N LEU A 192 -0.33 -11.54 8.43
CA LEU A 192 0.82 -11.81 7.56
C LEU A 192 1.39 -13.21 7.81
N THR A 193 1.53 -13.62 9.07
CA THR A 193 2.11 -14.92 9.45
C THR A 193 1.13 -16.08 9.26
N MET A 194 -0.18 -15.82 9.15
CA MET A 194 -1.19 -16.82 8.76
C MET A 194 -1.05 -17.29 7.31
N GLN A 195 -0.40 -16.51 6.44
CA GLN A 195 -0.18 -16.91 5.05
C GLN A 195 0.87 -18.03 4.97
N ASN A 196 0.52 -19.16 4.37
CA ASN A 196 1.35 -20.39 4.34
C ASN A 196 2.82 -20.16 4.01
N ARG A 197 3.13 -19.30 3.04
CA ARG A 197 4.51 -19.00 2.65
C ARG A 197 5.28 -18.23 3.74
N TRP A 198 4.65 -17.24 4.35
CA TRP A 198 5.28 -16.48 5.43
C TRP A 198 5.42 -17.33 6.69
N LYS A 199 4.42 -18.18 7.01
CA LYS A 199 4.46 -19.11 8.14
C LYS A 199 5.67 -20.05 8.10
N SER A 200 6.02 -20.57 6.92
CA SER A 200 7.13 -21.53 6.77
C SER A 200 8.51 -20.86 6.69
N HIS A 201 8.59 -19.64 6.17
CA HIS A 201 9.86 -18.98 5.86
C HIS A 201 10.18 -17.76 6.73
N ALA A 202 9.28 -17.34 7.61
CA ALA A 202 9.49 -16.22 8.51
C ALA A 202 9.05 -16.54 9.94
N GLU A 203 9.75 -15.94 10.90
CA GLU A 203 9.43 -16.01 12.32
C GLU A 203 9.03 -14.63 12.85
N LEU A 204 7.91 -14.58 13.58
CA LEU A 204 7.39 -13.35 14.16
C LEU A 204 8.11 -13.06 15.48
N ARG A 205 8.68 -11.86 15.61
CA ARG A 205 9.28 -11.37 16.85
C ARG A 205 8.59 -10.08 17.28
N VAL A 206 8.17 -10.02 18.55
CA VAL A 206 7.52 -8.84 19.12
C VAL A 206 8.48 -8.19 20.12
N PHE A 207 8.80 -6.92 19.89
CA PHE A 207 9.73 -6.16 20.71
C PHE A 207 8.97 -5.14 21.56
N LEU A 208 8.96 -5.38 22.87
CA LEU A 208 8.26 -4.51 23.82
C LEU A 208 9.18 -3.41 24.35
N CYS A 209 8.86 -2.16 24.02
CA CYS A 209 9.51 -1.01 24.62
C CYS A 209 8.99 -0.79 26.05
N VAL A 210 9.86 -0.97 27.06
CA VAL A 210 9.52 -0.75 28.47
C VAL A 210 10.40 0.35 29.07
N LYS A 211 9.77 1.34 29.74
CA LYS A 211 10.50 2.40 30.46
C LYS A 211 11.16 1.86 31.75
N LYS A 212 10.51 0.90 32.43
CA LYS A 212 11.03 0.19 33.60
C LYS A 212 10.43 -1.22 33.63
N ILE A 213 11.25 -2.22 33.98
CA ILE A 213 10.76 -3.58 34.18
C ILE A 213 9.90 -3.59 35.44
N THR A 214 8.63 -3.90 35.28
CA THR A 214 7.64 -3.99 36.37
C THR A 214 6.92 -5.34 36.26
N GLU A 215 6.11 -5.71 37.26
CA GLU A 215 5.27 -6.92 37.17
C GLU A 215 4.37 -6.91 35.92
N ASN A 216 3.96 -5.72 35.49
CA ASN A 216 3.18 -5.53 34.28
C ASN A 216 3.93 -5.96 33.01
N THR A 217 5.27 -5.92 33.00
CA THR A 217 6.10 -6.44 31.89
C THR A 217 5.95 -7.96 31.75
N LYS A 218 6.03 -8.70 32.85
CA LYS A 218 5.83 -10.16 32.86
C LYS A 218 4.41 -10.54 32.46
N ALA A 219 3.42 -9.75 32.88
CA ALA A 219 2.03 -9.95 32.47
C ALA A 219 1.82 -9.77 30.95
N LYS A 220 2.57 -8.86 30.30
CA LYS A 220 2.53 -8.71 28.83
C LYS A 220 3.18 -9.87 28.11
N GLU A 221 4.36 -10.30 28.55
CA GLU A 221 5.03 -11.47 27.96
C GLU A 221 4.12 -12.70 28.00
N LYS A 222 3.33 -12.88 29.06
CA LYS A 222 2.38 -14.00 29.16
C LYS A 222 1.14 -13.86 28.24
N LYS A 223 0.80 -12.64 27.80
CA LYS A 223 -0.38 -12.37 26.95
C LYS A 223 -0.08 -12.46 25.45
N LEU A 224 1.19 -12.43 25.05
CA LEU A 224 1.67 -12.58 23.68
C LEU A 224 2.01 -14.04 23.39
#